data_AF-Q5ZJ07-F1
#
_entry.id   AF-Q5ZJ07-F1
#
_cell.length_a   1.000
_cell.length_b   1.000
_cell.length_c   1.000
_cell.angle_alpha   90.00
_cell.angle_beta   90.00
_cell.angle_gamma   90.00
#
_symmetry.space_group_name_H-M   'P 1'
#
loop_
_entity.id
_entity.type
_entity.pdbx_description
1 polymer ?
#
loop_
_entity_poly.entity_id
_entity_poly.type
_entity_poly.pdbx_seq_one_letter_code
_entity_poly.pdbx_strand_id
1 'polypeptide(L)'
;MEEPRCLQANCFFRGKEHSIQLSVSQAVLEVEVEERRSTKRWRGHFDAASVEDLTRKTGNFKQFGIFCSMLEAALMKSSEAVSLELLTYGDLEALRCCKVGVATRVPPSTSPLSSKRYLILVYCVEFDRIHYPLPLPYIGEADMAALRRLVQEQQDELAQLRDELRRAQQEVWRLEDERLRDKAWHQQEQRRMTKELTEVKAAEKMLRAHVKTLTAELAVCRKGRSTSATAPGCPQDRRRSNSRDSRSSSQGRLPPRSPSPAGSRPPRFNPTAFVRSREQRRQEAELRRQKLPRGTVSSGDNCRRRGRRSSSAESLQSRRSAQSSGSEADTCPQRRRGLGGPSTRSPLSASSCNSTSVASHPNRGCKQHGKENLGTEPSATLSEIDARLQALQAYISTLGTHM
;
A
#
# COMPACT_ATOMS: atom_id res chain seq x y z
N MET A 1 25.80 -6.40 -16.39
CA MET A 1 25.46 -7.83 -16.28
C MET A 1 23.95 -7.88 -16.23
N GLU A 2 23.33 -8.71 -17.05
CA GLU A 2 21.89 -8.99 -16.94
C GLU A 2 21.70 -10.05 -15.85
N GLU A 3 20.65 -9.92 -15.06
CA GLU A 3 20.30 -10.93 -14.05
C GLU A 3 19.65 -12.15 -14.74
N PRO A 4 19.94 -13.38 -14.30
CA PRO A 4 19.36 -14.58 -14.90
C PRO A 4 17.84 -14.58 -14.71
N ARG A 5 17.09 -14.80 -15.80
CA ARG A 5 15.63 -14.84 -15.73
C ARG A 5 15.19 -16.16 -15.08
N CYS A 6 14.72 -16.08 -13.84
CA CYS A 6 14.17 -17.22 -13.12
C CYS A 6 12.63 -17.18 -13.19
N LEU A 7 12.02 -18.27 -13.65
CA LEU A 7 10.57 -18.46 -13.70
C LEU A 7 10.22 -19.79 -13.02
N GLN A 8 9.29 -19.77 -12.07
CA GLN A 8 8.79 -20.97 -11.40
C GLN A 8 7.27 -21.07 -11.56
N ALA A 9 6.76 -22.25 -11.95
CA ALA A 9 5.35 -22.51 -12.16
C ALA A 9 4.96 -23.94 -11.75
N ASN A 10 3.78 -24.11 -11.15
CA ASN A 10 3.23 -25.43 -10.85
C ASN A 10 2.44 -25.96 -12.05
N CYS A 11 2.81 -27.14 -12.54
CA CYS A 11 2.20 -27.81 -13.67
C CYS A 11 1.63 -29.19 -13.27
N PHE A 12 0.54 -29.59 -13.90
CA PHE A 12 -0.12 -30.86 -13.66
C PHE A 12 0.11 -31.78 -14.85
N PHE A 13 0.89 -32.84 -14.65
CA PHE A 13 1.14 -33.87 -15.66
C PHE A 13 0.55 -35.18 -15.18
N ARG A 14 -0.36 -35.79 -15.96
CA ARG A 14 -0.95 -37.12 -15.68
C ARG A 14 -1.54 -37.24 -14.26
N GLY A 15 -2.22 -36.18 -13.79
CA GLY A 15 -2.83 -36.11 -12.46
C GLY A 15 -1.87 -35.83 -11.30
N LYS A 16 -0.57 -35.63 -11.57
CA LYS A 16 0.46 -35.29 -10.56
C LYS A 16 0.89 -33.83 -10.69
N GLU A 17 0.94 -33.12 -9.57
CA GLU A 17 1.49 -31.77 -9.47
C GLU A 17 3.03 -31.81 -9.42
N HIS A 18 3.66 -31.00 -10.25
CA HIS A 18 5.11 -30.79 -10.28
C HIS A 18 5.40 -29.29 -10.29
N SER A 19 6.41 -28.84 -9.55
CA SER A 19 6.97 -27.51 -9.71
C SER A 19 8.03 -27.56 -10.80
N ILE A 20 7.91 -26.73 -11.84
CA ILE A 20 8.98 -26.51 -12.82
C ILE A 20 9.61 -25.15 -12.54
N GLN A 21 10.94 -25.11 -12.50
CA GLN A 21 11.75 -23.91 -12.45
C GLN A 21 12.62 -23.84 -13.71
N LEU A 22 12.55 -22.72 -14.43
CA LEU A 22 13.50 -22.35 -15.48
C LEU A 22 14.47 -21.32 -14.93
N SER A 23 15.72 -21.38 -15.35
CA SER A 23 16.68 -20.29 -15.18
C SER A 23 17.41 -20.05 -16.49
N VAL A 24 17.14 -18.91 -17.12
CA VAL A 24 17.70 -18.52 -18.42
C VAL A 24 18.82 -17.52 -18.21
N SER A 25 20.03 -17.96 -18.51
CA SER A 25 21.23 -17.12 -18.66
C SER A 25 21.53 -16.92 -20.15
N GLN A 26 22.38 -15.94 -20.50
CA GLN A 26 22.57 -15.45 -21.88
C GLN A 26 22.78 -16.52 -22.96
N ALA A 27 23.40 -17.66 -22.64
CA ALA A 27 23.55 -18.80 -23.55
C ALA A 27 23.33 -20.17 -22.88
N VAL A 28 22.66 -20.21 -21.71
CA VAL A 28 22.41 -21.44 -20.94
C VAL A 28 21.00 -21.43 -20.35
N LEU A 29 20.26 -22.51 -20.61
CA LEU A 29 18.94 -22.81 -20.06
C LEU A 29 19.08 -23.93 -19.02
N GLU A 30 18.79 -23.63 -17.76
CA GLU A 30 18.58 -24.66 -16.73
C GLU A 30 17.08 -24.94 -16.56
N VAL A 31 16.74 -26.22 -16.41
CA VAL A 31 15.37 -26.70 -16.19
C VAL A 31 15.37 -27.65 -15.02
N GLU A 32 14.75 -27.29 -13.89
CA GLU A 32 14.49 -28.17 -12.75
C GLU A 32 13.01 -28.53 -12.66
N VAL A 33 12.71 -29.78 -12.34
CA VAL A 33 11.37 -30.32 -12.12
C VAL A 33 11.36 -31.07 -10.80
N GLU A 34 10.49 -30.67 -9.88
CA GLU A 34 10.25 -31.34 -8.58
C GLU A 34 8.83 -31.91 -8.54
N GLU A 35 8.66 -33.19 -8.21
CA GLU A 35 7.32 -33.76 -7.98
C GLU A 35 6.80 -33.34 -6.59
N ARG A 36 5.65 -32.64 -6.51
CA ARG A 36 5.22 -31.99 -5.25
C ARG A 36 4.81 -32.98 -4.15
N ARG A 37 4.54 -34.24 -4.50
CA ARG A 37 4.13 -35.32 -3.58
C ARG A 37 5.24 -36.28 -3.17
N SER A 38 6.36 -36.30 -3.89
CA SER A 38 7.56 -37.06 -3.53
C SER A 38 8.75 -36.22 -3.97
N THR A 39 9.63 -35.85 -3.04
CA THR A 39 10.69 -34.82 -3.17
C THR A 39 11.75 -35.06 -4.25
N LYS A 40 11.51 -36.00 -5.16
CA LYS A 40 12.25 -36.34 -6.37
C LYS A 40 12.40 -35.12 -7.28
N ARG A 41 13.66 -34.87 -7.64
CA ARG A 41 14.07 -33.76 -8.51
C ARG A 41 14.82 -34.26 -9.74
N TRP A 42 14.50 -33.64 -10.87
CA TRP A 42 15.17 -33.84 -12.14
C TRP A 42 15.65 -32.48 -12.65
N ARG A 43 16.93 -32.36 -13.05
CA ARG A 43 17.45 -31.11 -13.61
C ARG A 43 18.29 -31.37 -14.85
N GLY A 44 18.02 -30.62 -15.92
CA GLY A 44 18.82 -30.55 -17.13
C GLY A 44 19.46 -29.18 -17.28
N HIS A 45 20.65 -29.14 -17.87
CA HIS A 45 21.38 -27.91 -18.24
C HIS A 45 21.63 -27.99 -19.74
N PHE A 46 21.23 -26.97 -20.48
CA PHE A 46 21.29 -26.94 -21.95
C PHE A 46 21.94 -25.64 -22.40
N ASP A 47 23.05 -25.75 -23.13
CA ASP A 47 23.66 -24.59 -23.79
C ASP A 47 22.89 -24.22 -25.06
N ALA A 48 23.12 -23.00 -25.56
CA ALA A 48 22.48 -22.53 -26.79
C ALA A 48 22.70 -23.48 -27.99
N ALA A 49 23.90 -24.08 -28.09
CA ALA A 49 24.24 -24.99 -29.18
C ALA A 49 23.44 -26.30 -29.14
N SER A 50 23.27 -26.95 -27.97
CA SER A 50 22.48 -28.18 -27.85
C SER A 50 20.98 -27.94 -28.06
N VAL A 51 20.43 -26.80 -27.63
CA VAL A 51 19.04 -26.41 -27.93
C VAL A 51 18.84 -26.20 -29.44
N GLU A 52 19.77 -25.52 -30.10
CA GLU A 52 19.70 -25.24 -31.53
C GLU A 52 19.93 -26.48 -32.41
N ASP A 53 20.79 -27.41 -31.99
CA ASP A 53 20.94 -28.74 -32.60
C ASP A 53 19.69 -29.63 -32.36
N LEU A 54 19.13 -29.63 -31.15
CA LEU A 54 17.92 -30.38 -30.80
C LEU A 54 16.72 -29.95 -31.64
N THR A 55 16.50 -28.63 -31.82
CA THR A 55 15.41 -28.12 -32.66
C THR A 55 15.66 -28.31 -34.16
N ARG A 56 16.92 -28.39 -34.59
CA ARG A 56 17.29 -28.78 -35.95
C ARG A 56 17.00 -30.27 -36.21
N LYS A 57 17.27 -31.14 -35.24
CA LYS A 57 17.03 -32.59 -35.30
C LYS A 57 15.55 -32.99 -35.33
N THR A 58 14.64 -32.14 -34.86
CA THR A 58 13.19 -32.34 -35.03
C THR A 58 12.65 -31.80 -36.38
N GLY A 59 13.52 -31.23 -37.23
CA GLY A 59 13.16 -30.66 -38.52
C GLY A 59 12.58 -29.24 -38.47
N ASN A 60 12.36 -28.66 -37.28
CA ASN A 60 11.69 -27.36 -37.12
C ASN A 60 12.52 -26.42 -36.23
N PHE A 61 13.62 -25.90 -36.79
CA PHE A 61 14.62 -25.10 -36.08
C PHE A 61 14.03 -23.91 -35.28
N LYS A 62 14.58 -23.66 -34.08
CA LYS A 62 14.36 -22.45 -33.28
C LYS A 62 15.70 -21.97 -32.72
N GLN A 63 15.94 -20.66 -32.80
CA GLN A 63 17.05 -20.02 -32.10
C GLN A 63 16.87 -20.13 -30.58
N PHE A 64 17.97 -20.19 -29.82
CA PHE A 64 17.95 -20.40 -28.36
C PHE A 64 16.99 -19.47 -27.60
N GLY A 65 17.03 -18.16 -27.87
CA GLY A 65 16.16 -17.17 -27.21
C GLY A 65 14.67 -17.34 -27.54
N ILE A 66 14.33 -17.77 -28.75
CA ILE A 66 12.96 -18.10 -29.15
C ILE A 66 12.49 -19.36 -28.43
N PHE A 67 13.34 -20.40 -28.35
CA PHE A 67 13.02 -21.64 -27.63
C PHE A 67 12.77 -21.39 -26.13
N CYS A 68 13.60 -20.56 -25.48
CA CYS A 68 13.38 -20.14 -24.09
C CYS A 68 12.07 -19.38 -23.94
N SER A 69 11.77 -18.44 -24.84
CA SER A 69 10.50 -17.68 -24.81
C SER A 69 9.26 -18.58 -25.00
N MET A 70 9.35 -19.61 -25.86
CA MET A 70 8.31 -20.63 -26.03
C MET A 70 8.12 -21.47 -24.76
N LEU A 71 9.21 -21.81 -24.07
CA LEU A 71 9.18 -22.60 -22.83
C LEU A 71 8.62 -21.80 -21.65
N GLU A 72 8.99 -20.52 -21.52
CA GLU A 72 8.39 -19.55 -20.59
C GLU A 72 6.88 -19.40 -20.84
N ALA A 73 6.47 -19.21 -22.10
CA ALA A 73 5.06 -19.08 -22.48
C ALA A 73 4.24 -20.34 -22.21
N ALA A 74 4.83 -21.54 -22.40
CA ALA A 74 4.17 -22.81 -22.12
C ALA A 74 3.99 -23.07 -20.61
N LEU A 75 4.91 -22.62 -19.75
CA LEU A 75 4.74 -22.66 -18.30
C LEU A 75 3.68 -21.67 -17.81
N MET A 76 3.70 -20.44 -18.33
CA MET A 76 2.69 -19.42 -18.00
C MET A 76 1.32 -19.69 -18.64
N LYS A 77 1.25 -20.63 -19.59
CA LYS A 77 0.07 -20.92 -20.43
C LYS A 77 -0.45 -19.68 -21.17
N SER A 78 0.47 -18.81 -21.58
CA SER A 78 0.17 -17.53 -22.25
C SER A 78 0.04 -17.63 -23.77
N SER A 79 0.19 -18.83 -24.34
CA SER A 79 0.00 -19.12 -25.76
C SER A 79 -0.55 -20.52 -25.96
N GLU A 80 -1.58 -20.67 -26.80
CA GLU A 80 -2.20 -21.96 -27.12
C GLU A 80 -1.36 -22.81 -28.09
N ALA A 81 -0.43 -22.18 -28.82
CA ALA A 81 0.48 -22.84 -29.75
C ALA A 81 1.58 -23.66 -29.06
N VAL A 82 1.79 -23.50 -27.75
CA VAL A 82 2.81 -24.22 -26.99
C VAL A 82 2.22 -24.87 -25.73
N SER A 83 2.56 -26.13 -25.52
CA SER A 83 2.18 -26.88 -24.32
C SER A 83 3.33 -27.76 -23.84
N LEU A 84 3.23 -28.24 -22.60
CA LEU A 84 4.25 -29.08 -21.97
C LEU A 84 3.67 -30.43 -21.58
N GLU A 85 4.43 -31.49 -21.83
CA GLU A 85 4.18 -32.84 -21.34
C GLU A 85 5.42 -33.36 -20.60
N LEU A 86 5.23 -34.07 -19.49
CA LEU A 86 6.33 -34.71 -18.75
C LEU A 86 6.22 -36.24 -18.88
N LEU A 87 7.21 -36.86 -19.49
CA LEU A 87 7.23 -38.29 -19.82
C LEU A 87 8.36 -39.04 -19.10
N THR A 88 8.12 -40.31 -18.80
CA THR A 88 9.15 -41.27 -18.35
C THR A 88 9.75 -42.02 -19.54
N TYR A 89 10.85 -42.76 -19.31
CA TYR A 89 11.42 -43.62 -20.36
C TYR A 89 10.43 -44.68 -20.88
N GLY A 90 9.64 -45.28 -19.98
CA GLY A 90 8.60 -46.26 -20.34
C GLY A 90 7.45 -45.65 -21.15
N ASP A 91 7.17 -44.36 -21.00
CA ASP A 91 6.19 -43.66 -21.83
C ASP A 91 6.69 -43.44 -23.26
N LEU A 92 7.99 -43.14 -23.42
CA LEU A 92 8.63 -43.08 -24.73
C LEU A 92 8.75 -44.47 -25.37
N GLU A 93 8.71 -45.56 -24.60
CA GLU A 93 8.58 -46.93 -25.10
C GLU A 93 7.15 -47.24 -25.54
N ALA A 94 6.14 -46.91 -24.72
CA ALA A 94 4.74 -47.07 -25.08
C ALA A 94 4.39 -46.30 -26.37
N LEU A 95 4.81 -45.03 -26.49
CA LEU A 95 4.61 -44.22 -27.69
C LEU A 95 5.33 -44.80 -28.93
N ARG A 96 6.52 -45.39 -28.75
CA ARG A 96 7.21 -46.13 -29.84
C ARG A 96 6.44 -47.39 -30.25
N CYS A 97 5.98 -48.19 -29.29
CA CYS A 97 5.18 -49.39 -29.56
C CYS A 97 3.89 -49.04 -30.31
N CYS A 98 3.13 -48.03 -29.85
CA CYS A 98 1.90 -47.58 -30.49
C CYS A 98 2.12 -47.05 -31.91
N LYS A 99 3.26 -46.41 -32.22
CA LYS A 99 3.57 -45.89 -33.57
C LYS A 99 4.08 -46.96 -34.54
N VAL A 100 4.63 -48.08 -34.05
CA VAL A 100 5.27 -49.12 -34.87
C VAL A 100 4.48 -50.44 -34.89
N GLY A 101 3.48 -50.61 -34.02
CA GLY A 101 2.65 -51.82 -33.92
C GLY A 101 3.35 -53.03 -33.28
N VAL A 102 4.68 -52.99 -33.14
CA VAL A 102 5.48 -54.02 -32.49
C VAL A 102 5.46 -53.81 -30.98
N ALA A 103 4.81 -54.72 -30.25
CA ALA A 103 4.84 -54.77 -28.80
C ALA A 103 6.23 -55.21 -28.30
N THR A 104 7.13 -54.25 -28.07
CA THR A 104 8.48 -54.52 -27.57
C THR A 104 8.44 -54.86 -26.08
N ARG A 105 9.20 -55.89 -25.68
CA ARG A 105 9.28 -56.39 -24.31
C ARG A 105 9.71 -55.28 -23.34
N VAL A 106 8.84 -54.93 -22.38
CA VAL A 106 9.11 -53.91 -21.35
C VAL A 106 10.44 -54.23 -20.65
N PRO A 107 11.43 -53.32 -20.65
CA PRO A 107 12.71 -53.57 -19.99
C PRO A 107 12.54 -53.62 -18.46
N PRO A 108 13.37 -54.39 -17.75
CA PRO A 108 13.30 -54.45 -16.28
C PRO A 108 13.54 -53.07 -15.66
N SER A 109 12.77 -52.76 -14.61
CA SER A 109 12.68 -51.43 -13.99
C SER A 109 13.93 -50.95 -13.25
N THR A 110 15.04 -51.70 -13.33
CA THR A 110 16.30 -51.46 -12.61
C THR A 110 17.32 -50.64 -13.41
N SER A 111 17.02 -50.29 -14.68
CA SER A 111 17.96 -49.50 -15.50
C SER A 111 18.05 -48.04 -15.02
N PRO A 112 19.23 -47.39 -15.08
CA PRO A 112 19.40 -45.97 -14.75
C PRO A 112 18.77 -45.01 -15.78
N LEU A 113 18.06 -45.55 -16.77
CA LEU A 113 17.22 -44.79 -17.71
C LEU A 113 15.79 -44.62 -17.18
N SER A 114 15.29 -45.54 -16.34
CA SER A 114 13.94 -45.49 -15.75
C SER A 114 13.73 -44.29 -14.83
N SER A 115 14.79 -43.82 -14.18
CA SER A 115 14.78 -42.64 -13.31
C SER A 115 14.69 -41.33 -14.10
N LYS A 116 15.16 -41.27 -15.36
CA LYS A 116 15.16 -40.05 -16.17
C LYS A 116 13.74 -39.59 -16.51
N ARG A 117 13.58 -38.29 -16.71
CA ARG A 117 12.35 -37.69 -17.27
C ARG A 117 12.68 -36.95 -18.55
N TYR A 118 11.64 -36.72 -19.35
CA TYR A 118 11.72 -35.96 -20.57
C TYR A 118 10.62 -34.89 -20.51
N LEU A 119 11.01 -33.63 -20.42
CA LEU A 119 10.08 -32.51 -20.54
C LEU A 119 9.94 -32.21 -22.04
N ILE A 120 8.75 -32.43 -22.58
CA ILE A 120 8.46 -32.25 -23.99
C ILE A 120 7.82 -30.88 -24.17
N LEU A 121 8.52 -29.95 -24.80
CA LEU A 121 7.87 -28.76 -25.35
C LEU A 121 7.16 -29.18 -26.64
N VAL A 122 5.84 -29.12 -26.64
CA VAL A 122 4.99 -29.44 -27.78
C VAL A 122 4.59 -28.13 -28.45
N TYR A 123 5.03 -27.94 -29.69
CA TYR A 123 4.69 -26.78 -30.52
C TYR A 123 3.67 -27.20 -31.58
N CYS A 124 2.46 -26.65 -31.47
CA CYS A 124 1.34 -26.88 -32.36
C CYS A 124 1.14 -25.65 -33.25
N VAL A 125 1.23 -25.84 -34.56
CA VAL A 125 0.79 -24.87 -35.57
C VAL A 125 -0.22 -25.55 -36.49
N GLU A 126 -0.79 -24.81 -37.45
CA GLU A 126 -1.91 -25.25 -38.30
C GLU A 126 -1.71 -26.62 -38.96
N PHE A 127 -0.48 -26.97 -39.34
CA PHE A 127 -0.15 -28.20 -40.07
C PHE A 127 0.94 -29.08 -39.42
N ASP A 128 1.57 -28.64 -38.33
CA ASP A 128 2.64 -29.38 -37.64
C ASP A 128 2.41 -29.46 -36.12
N ARG A 129 2.72 -30.62 -35.54
CA ARG A 129 2.86 -30.82 -34.09
C ARG A 129 4.26 -31.33 -33.75
N ILE A 130 5.18 -30.41 -33.52
CA ILE A 130 6.58 -30.72 -33.21
C ILE A 130 6.74 -30.96 -31.71
N HIS A 131 7.54 -31.97 -31.37
CA HIS A 131 7.83 -32.35 -29.99
C HIS A 131 9.33 -32.20 -29.76
N TYR A 132 9.75 -31.28 -28.88
CA TYR A 132 11.16 -31.05 -28.52
C TYR A 132 11.46 -31.71 -27.16
N PRO A 133 12.15 -32.85 -27.12
CA PRO A 133 12.31 -33.64 -25.89
C PRO A 133 13.55 -33.21 -25.09
N LEU A 134 13.36 -32.47 -23.99
CA LEU A 134 14.44 -32.08 -23.08
C LEU A 134 14.73 -33.21 -22.07
N PRO A 135 15.86 -33.93 -22.15
CA PRO A 135 16.20 -34.99 -21.19
C PRO A 135 16.63 -34.41 -19.84
N LEU A 136 15.95 -34.80 -18.77
CA LEU A 136 16.22 -34.38 -17.40
C LEU A 136 16.77 -35.56 -16.58
N PRO A 137 18.08 -35.60 -16.31
CA PRO A 137 18.68 -36.49 -15.30
C PRO A 137 18.01 -36.37 -13.94
N TYR A 138 17.87 -37.49 -13.24
CA TYR A 138 17.45 -37.53 -11.84
C TYR A 138 18.62 -37.15 -10.94
N ILE A 139 18.43 -36.17 -10.06
CA ILE A 139 19.48 -35.69 -9.14
C ILE A 139 19.33 -36.30 -7.74
N GLY A 140 18.11 -36.67 -7.34
CA GLY A 140 17.85 -37.29 -6.05
C GLY A 140 16.50 -36.87 -5.48
N GLU A 141 16.35 -37.01 -4.16
CA GLU A 141 15.23 -36.44 -3.40
C GLU A 141 15.74 -35.26 -2.57
N ALA A 142 14.94 -34.21 -2.42
CA ALA A 142 15.28 -33.08 -1.54
C ALA A 142 15.49 -33.60 -0.11
N ASP A 143 16.60 -33.22 0.53
CA ASP A 143 16.92 -33.70 1.87
C ASP A 143 15.85 -33.28 2.87
N MET A 144 15.14 -34.28 3.39
CA MET A 144 14.09 -34.12 4.38
C MET A 144 14.63 -33.57 5.71
N ALA A 145 15.92 -33.73 6.03
CA ALA A 145 16.51 -33.14 7.22
C ALA A 145 16.76 -31.63 7.03
N ALA A 146 17.39 -31.21 5.92
CA ALA A 146 17.54 -29.80 5.56
C ALA A 146 16.19 -29.10 5.42
N LEU A 147 15.20 -29.72 4.76
CA LEU A 147 13.86 -29.15 4.61
C LEU A 147 13.15 -28.99 5.96
N ARG A 148 13.27 -29.96 6.87
CA ARG A 148 12.73 -29.83 8.25
C ARG A 148 13.42 -28.73 9.04
N ARG A 149 14.74 -28.58 8.90
CA ARG A 149 15.49 -27.47 9.54
C ARG A 149 15.02 -26.11 9.02
N LEU A 150 14.90 -25.93 7.71
CA LEU A 150 14.41 -24.69 7.11
C LEU A 150 12.96 -24.39 7.51
N VAL A 151 12.09 -25.41 7.57
CA VAL A 151 10.71 -25.24 8.05
C VAL A 151 10.66 -24.87 9.53
N GLN A 152 11.54 -25.43 10.38
CA GLN A 152 11.65 -25.04 11.79
C GLN A 152 12.16 -23.61 11.93
N GLU A 153 13.25 -23.26 11.25
CA GLU A 153 13.85 -21.92 11.21
C GLU A 153 12.83 -20.84 10.79
N GLN A 154 12.06 -21.11 9.73
CA GLN A 154 10.98 -20.22 9.29
C GLN A 154 9.78 -20.18 10.26
N GLN A 155 9.51 -21.25 11.00
CA GLN A 155 8.48 -21.23 12.06
C GLN A 155 8.95 -20.46 13.30
N ASP A 156 10.24 -20.56 13.64
CA ASP A 156 10.87 -19.85 14.75
C ASP A 156 10.99 -18.34 14.43
N GLU A 157 11.35 -17.96 13.20
CA GLU A 157 11.31 -16.58 12.70
C GLU A 157 9.89 -16.01 12.74
N LEU A 158 8.88 -16.77 12.25
CA LEU A 158 7.48 -16.37 12.34
C LEU A 158 6.96 -16.29 13.78
N ALA A 159 7.50 -17.07 14.72
CA ALA A 159 7.19 -16.96 16.14
C ALA A 159 7.81 -15.69 16.75
N GLN A 160 9.08 -15.41 16.47
CA GLN A 160 9.79 -14.21 16.89
C GLN A 160 9.08 -12.94 16.39
N LEU A 161 8.79 -12.84 15.10
CA LEU A 161 8.07 -11.69 14.51
C LEU A 161 6.66 -11.50 15.09
N ARG A 162 5.97 -12.59 15.48
CA ARG A 162 4.68 -12.51 16.17
C ARG A 162 4.81 -11.99 17.60
N ASP A 163 5.86 -12.38 18.32
CA ASP A 163 6.12 -11.88 19.67
C ASP A 163 6.67 -10.46 19.70
N GLU A 164 7.46 -10.05 18.71
CA GLU A 164 7.83 -8.66 18.49
C GLU A 164 6.59 -7.80 18.21
N LEU A 165 5.70 -8.25 17.32
CA LEU A 165 4.44 -7.56 17.05
C LEU A 165 3.55 -7.45 18.31
N ARG A 166 3.46 -8.50 19.13
CA ARG A 166 2.76 -8.47 20.42
C ARG A 166 3.38 -7.46 21.39
N ARG A 167 4.72 -7.42 21.52
CA ARG A 167 5.45 -6.48 22.38
C ARG A 167 5.23 -5.04 21.92
N ALA A 168 5.38 -4.77 20.63
CA ALA A 168 5.14 -3.45 20.04
C ALA A 168 3.68 -3.00 20.22
N GLN A 169 2.70 -3.91 20.09
CA GLN A 169 1.31 -3.61 20.40
C GLN A 169 1.09 -3.26 21.89
N GLN A 170 1.69 -4.01 22.82
CA GLN A 170 1.60 -3.72 24.26
C GLN A 170 2.27 -2.38 24.62
N GLU A 171 3.39 -2.05 23.98
CA GLU A 171 4.07 -0.76 24.15
C GLU A 171 3.21 0.39 23.61
N VAL A 172 2.62 0.25 22.42
CA VAL A 172 1.67 1.23 21.87
C VAL A 172 0.47 1.41 22.81
N TRP A 173 -0.15 0.34 23.29
CA TRP A 173 -1.26 0.43 24.26
C TRP A 173 -0.87 1.17 25.53
N ARG A 174 0.32 0.90 26.10
CA ARG A 174 0.84 1.63 27.26
C ARG A 174 1.02 3.12 26.96
N LEU A 175 1.73 3.44 25.88
CA LEU A 175 2.00 4.82 25.48
C LEU A 175 0.72 5.60 25.11
N GLU A 176 -0.32 4.92 24.60
CA GLU A 176 -1.61 5.57 24.33
C GLU A 176 -2.44 5.84 25.60
N ASP A 177 -2.36 4.97 26.61
CA ASP A 177 -2.95 5.17 27.95
C ASP A 177 -2.21 6.25 28.74
N GLU A 178 -0.87 6.21 28.80
CA GLU A 178 -0.03 7.27 29.39
C GLU A 178 -0.35 8.64 28.75
N ARG A 179 -0.36 8.70 27.41
CA ARG A 179 -0.75 9.91 26.65
C ARG A 179 -2.20 10.34 26.91
N LEU A 180 -3.11 9.44 27.29
CA LEU A 180 -4.49 9.77 27.64
C LEU A 180 -4.58 10.35 29.06
N ARG A 181 -3.86 9.76 30.03
CA ARG A 181 -3.70 10.28 31.40
C ARG A 181 -3.08 11.67 31.39
N ASP A 182 -2.00 11.87 30.64
CA ASP A 182 -1.34 13.17 30.48
C ASP A 182 -2.30 14.22 29.92
N LYS A 183 -3.08 13.89 28.88
CA LYS A 183 -4.09 14.80 28.31
C LYS A 183 -5.17 15.16 29.33
N ALA A 184 -5.63 14.20 30.13
CA ALA A 184 -6.61 14.44 31.19
C ALA A 184 -6.05 15.36 32.29
N TRP A 185 -4.82 15.10 32.74
CA TRP A 185 -4.10 15.93 33.72
C TRP A 185 -3.91 17.37 33.23
N HIS A 186 -3.38 17.55 32.01
CA HIS A 186 -3.19 18.88 31.43
C HIS A 186 -4.54 19.61 31.22
N GLN A 187 -5.61 18.91 30.86
CA GLN A 187 -6.94 19.50 30.76
C GLN A 187 -7.49 19.91 32.14
N GLN A 188 -7.27 19.12 33.18
CA GLN A 188 -7.65 19.45 34.56
C GLN A 188 -6.90 20.68 35.06
N GLU A 189 -5.58 20.77 34.86
CA GLU A 189 -4.80 21.91 35.32
C GLU A 189 -5.11 23.18 34.49
N GLN A 190 -5.41 23.06 33.19
CA GLN A 190 -5.96 24.18 32.41
C GLN A 190 -7.31 24.66 32.97
N ARG A 191 -8.23 23.75 33.36
CA ARG A 191 -9.51 24.09 34.00
C ARG A 191 -9.34 24.74 35.37
N ARG A 192 -8.28 24.39 36.11
CA ARG A 192 -7.91 25.04 37.37
C ARG A 192 -7.37 26.44 37.12
N MET A 193 -6.30 26.57 36.33
CA MET A 193 -5.65 27.85 36.03
C MET A 193 -6.61 28.88 35.40
N THR A 194 -7.60 28.42 34.62
CA THR A 194 -8.64 29.30 34.06
C THR A 194 -9.63 29.82 35.12
N LYS A 195 -10.01 29.01 36.12
CA LYS A 195 -10.79 29.47 37.28
C LYS A 195 -10.03 30.51 38.10
N GLU A 196 -8.80 30.18 38.53
CA GLU A 196 -7.93 31.09 39.29
C GLU A 196 -7.73 32.42 38.54
N LEU A 197 -7.52 32.38 37.20
CA LEU A 197 -7.44 33.58 36.37
C LEU A 197 -8.76 34.37 36.27
N THR A 198 -9.94 33.73 36.37
CA THR A 198 -11.22 34.46 36.42
C THR A 198 -11.47 35.10 37.77
N GLU A 199 -11.10 34.43 38.87
CA GLU A 199 -11.23 34.92 40.24
C GLU A 199 -10.30 36.12 40.49
N VAL A 200 -9.03 36.01 40.09
CA VAL A 200 -8.06 37.12 40.16
C VAL A 200 -8.51 38.32 39.30
N LYS A 201 -9.09 38.09 38.12
CA LYS A 201 -9.67 39.17 37.29
C LYS A 201 -10.94 39.78 37.88
N ALA A 202 -11.72 39.03 38.66
CA ALA A 202 -12.85 39.58 39.40
C ALA A 202 -12.36 40.46 40.57
N ALA A 203 -11.39 39.98 41.35
CA ALA A 203 -10.75 40.75 42.42
C ALA A 203 -10.08 42.02 41.89
N GLU A 204 -9.35 41.95 40.77
CA GLU A 204 -8.74 43.11 40.10
C GLU A 204 -9.79 44.16 39.69
N LYS A 205 -10.95 43.73 39.17
CA LYS A 205 -12.07 44.63 38.83
C LYS A 205 -12.70 45.27 40.08
N MET A 206 -12.91 44.50 41.15
CA MET A 206 -13.46 45.02 42.41
C MET A 206 -12.51 46.04 43.06
N LEU A 207 -11.20 45.74 43.12
CA LEU A 207 -10.19 46.65 43.62
C LEU A 207 -10.11 47.93 42.77
N ARG A 208 -10.15 47.82 41.43
CA ARG A 208 -10.24 49.00 40.54
C ARG A 208 -11.50 49.84 40.76
N ALA A 209 -12.63 49.22 41.10
CA ALA A 209 -13.85 49.96 41.44
C ALA A 209 -13.68 50.69 42.78
N HIS A 210 -13.20 50.01 43.81
CA HIS A 210 -12.96 50.59 45.14
C HIS A 210 -11.95 51.75 45.10
N VAL A 211 -10.84 51.61 44.36
CA VAL A 211 -9.87 52.72 44.15
C VAL A 211 -10.51 53.92 43.45
N LYS A 212 -11.43 53.72 42.49
CA LYS A 212 -12.17 54.83 41.87
C LYS A 212 -13.09 55.52 42.86
N THR A 213 -13.80 54.76 43.70
CA THR A 213 -14.67 55.30 44.75
C THR A 213 -13.86 56.16 45.75
N LEU A 214 -12.78 55.61 46.32
CA LEU A 214 -11.88 56.34 47.20
C LEU A 214 -11.28 57.60 46.52
N THR A 215 -10.96 57.52 45.23
CA THR A 215 -10.44 58.68 44.47
C THR A 215 -11.51 59.77 44.32
N ALA A 216 -12.77 59.40 44.12
CA ALA A 216 -13.89 60.34 44.04
C ALA A 216 -14.19 60.98 45.41
N GLU A 217 -14.21 60.19 46.48
CA GLU A 217 -14.35 60.67 47.86
C GLU A 217 -13.25 61.67 48.23
N LEU A 218 -11.98 61.32 47.97
CA LEU A 218 -10.84 62.21 48.19
C LEU A 218 -10.93 63.50 47.35
N ALA A 219 -11.47 63.44 46.13
CA ALA A 219 -11.70 64.62 45.30
C ALA A 219 -12.80 65.54 45.87
N VAL A 220 -13.89 64.97 46.42
CA VAL A 220 -14.94 65.73 47.11
C VAL A 220 -14.38 66.38 48.38
N CYS A 221 -13.68 65.63 49.23
CA CYS A 221 -13.05 66.16 50.45
C CYS A 221 -12.02 67.27 50.16
N ARG A 222 -11.26 67.16 49.07
CA ARG A 222 -10.35 68.23 48.61
C ARG A 222 -11.11 69.48 48.14
N LYS A 223 -12.20 69.31 47.38
CA LYS A 223 -12.98 70.45 46.86
C LYS A 223 -13.75 71.19 47.97
N GLY A 224 -14.26 70.47 48.97
CA GLY A 224 -14.95 71.07 50.12
C GLY A 224 -14.05 71.83 51.11
N ARG A 225 -12.72 71.62 51.07
CA ARG A 225 -11.77 72.23 52.01
C ARG A 225 -11.18 73.57 51.51
N SER A 226 -11.60 74.08 50.35
CA SER A 226 -10.95 75.21 49.66
C SER A 226 -11.85 76.45 49.46
N THR A 227 -12.83 76.70 50.33
CA THR A 227 -13.67 77.92 50.30
C THR A 227 -14.00 78.45 51.70
N SER A 228 -13.16 79.33 52.27
CA SER A 228 -13.46 80.08 53.51
C SER A 228 -12.64 81.38 53.66
N ALA A 229 -12.50 82.17 52.59
CA ALA A 229 -11.92 83.51 52.66
C ALA A 229 -12.47 84.48 51.57
N THR A 230 -13.46 85.29 51.98
CA THR A 230 -13.63 86.73 51.66
C THR A 230 -13.77 87.24 50.20
N ALA A 231 -14.75 88.17 50.04
CA ALA A 231 -14.99 89.15 48.97
C ALA A 231 -15.60 88.68 47.61
N PRO A 232 -16.74 89.28 47.19
CA PRO A 232 -17.29 89.17 45.84
C PRO A 232 -16.83 90.32 44.91
N GLY A 233 -16.76 90.05 43.60
CA GLY A 233 -16.51 91.05 42.55
C GLY A 233 -17.35 90.77 41.30
N CYS A 234 -17.88 91.81 40.67
CA CYS A 234 -18.89 91.73 39.60
C CYS A 234 -18.30 91.73 38.16
N PRO A 235 -19.11 91.46 37.11
CA PRO A 235 -18.63 90.82 35.88
C PRO A 235 -18.45 91.76 34.67
N GLN A 236 -17.94 91.22 33.56
CA GLN A 236 -18.15 91.79 32.22
C GLN A 236 -18.12 90.74 31.09
N ASP A 237 -18.96 90.94 30.07
CA ASP A 237 -19.13 90.08 28.89
C ASP A 237 -17.96 90.08 27.90
N ARG A 238 -17.82 88.97 27.14
CA ARG A 238 -17.80 89.04 25.65
C ARG A 238 -18.08 87.71 24.92
N ARG A 239 -19.36 87.54 24.56
CA ARG A 239 -19.89 87.17 23.21
C ARG A 239 -19.23 86.06 22.35
N ARG A 240 -20.09 85.08 21.98
CA ARG A 240 -20.27 84.48 20.62
C ARG A 240 -19.12 83.63 20.00
N SER A 241 -19.36 82.66 19.11
CA SER A 241 -20.58 81.90 18.74
C SER A 241 -20.27 80.67 17.86
N ASN A 242 -21.16 79.67 17.95
CA ASN A 242 -21.68 78.83 16.85
C ASN A 242 -20.73 78.06 15.88
N SER A 243 -20.62 76.74 16.15
CA SER A 243 -21.19 75.65 15.30
C SER A 243 -20.45 75.07 14.06
N ARG A 244 -20.91 73.85 13.72
CA ARG A 244 -20.88 73.11 12.43
C ARG A 244 -19.68 72.20 12.07
N ASP A 245 -19.99 70.90 12.19
CA ASP A 245 -19.94 69.88 11.12
C ASP A 245 -18.63 69.25 10.63
N SER A 246 -18.82 68.08 10.01
CA SER A 246 -17.87 67.24 9.26
C SER A 246 -16.79 66.52 10.09
N ARG A 247 -16.68 65.19 10.08
CA ARG A 247 -16.52 64.21 8.97
C ARG A 247 -15.14 64.24 8.31
N SER A 248 -14.44 63.11 8.45
CA SER A 248 -13.52 62.49 7.49
C SER A 248 -12.08 63.02 7.33
N SER A 249 -11.15 62.06 7.34
CA SER A 249 -9.97 61.93 6.47
C SER A 249 -8.77 62.89 6.54
N SER A 250 -7.59 62.25 6.59
CA SER A 250 -6.33 62.58 5.88
C SER A 250 -5.47 63.80 6.24
N GLN A 251 -4.15 63.53 6.21
CA GLN A 251 -2.99 64.45 6.07
C GLN A 251 -2.77 65.51 7.18
N GLY A 252 -1.67 65.36 7.93
CA GLY A 252 -1.21 66.32 8.94
C GLY A 252 -0.07 67.23 8.45
N ARG A 253 0.58 67.95 9.37
CA ARG A 253 1.88 68.63 9.18
C ARG A 253 2.63 68.79 10.51
N LEU A 254 3.93 69.07 10.40
CA LEU A 254 4.91 69.18 11.51
C LEU A 254 5.15 70.64 11.92
N PRO A 255 5.71 70.85 13.12
CA PRO A 255 6.78 71.84 13.30
C PRO A 255 7.95 71.33 14.18
N PRO A 256 9.08 72.04 14.27
CA PRO A 256 9.87 72.61 13.18
C PRO A 256 11.31 72.01 13.14
N ARG A 257 12.19 72.55 12.29
CA ARG A 257 13.52 71.99 11.99
C ARG A 257 14.55 72.10 13.13
N SER A 258 15.34 71.05 13.31
CA SER A 258 16.81 71.16 13.43
C SER A 258 17.48 70.00 12.68
N PRO A 259 18.54 70.22 11.88
CA PRO A 259 19.18 69.15 11.11
C PRO A 259 20.32 68.51 11.91
N SER A 260 20.29 67.19 12.08
CA SER A 260 21.41 66.41 12.63
C SER A 260 21.36 64.98 12.08
N PRO A 261 22.40 64.52 11.35
CA PRO A 261 22.37 63.22 10.67
C PRO A 261 22.70 62.07 11.63
N ALA A 262 21.69 61.60 12.38
CA ALA A 262 21.76 60.39 13.17
C ALA A 262 20.92 59.27 12.52
N GLY A 263 21.59 58.18 12.11
CA GLY A 263 20.99 57.12 11.31
C GLY A 263 19.79 56.41 11.95
N SER A 264 19.01 55.73 11.12
CA SER A 264 17.82 54.94 11.46
C SER A 264 18.11 53.82 12.46
N ARG A 265 18.11 54.15 13.76
CA ARG A 265 18.22 53.17 14.84
C ARG A 265 17.07 52.17 14.72
N PRO A 266 17.34 50.85 14.66
CA PRO A 266 16.27 49.86 14.63
C PRO A 266 15.44 49.94 15.92
N PRO A 267 14.15 49.54 15.90
CA PRO A 267 13.28 49.59 17.07
C PRO A 267 13.95 48.91 18.27
N ARG A 268 14.08 49.63 19.40
CA ARG A 268 14.77 49.16 20.59
C ARG A 268 14.20 47.80 21.01
N PHE A 269 15.08 46.79 21.13
CA PHE A 269 14.70 45.41 21.36
C PHE A 269 13.71 45.29 22.54
N ASN A 270 12.53 44.76 22.25
CA ASN A 270 11.45 44.61 23.21
C ASN A 270 11.26 43.11 23.49
N PRO A 271 11.77 42.59 24.63
CA PRO A 271 11.89 41.14 24.86
C PRO A 271 10.53 40.43 24.78
N THR A 272 9.46 41.07 25.26
CA THR A 272 8.10 40.56 25.21
C THR A 272 7.59 40.34 23.78
N ALA A 273 8.02 41.17 22.82
CA ALA A 273 7.69 41.00 21.41
C ALA A 273 8.48 39.86 20.76
N PHE A 274 9.76 39.70 21.14
CA PHE A 274 10.61 38.61 20.67
C PHE A 274 10.12 37.23 21.14
N VAL A 275 9.74 37.09 22.42
CA VAL A 275 9.18 35.84 22.96
C VAL A 275 7.89 35.46 22.22
N ARG A 276 6.92 36.38 22.11
CA ARG A 276 5.66 36.15 21.38
C ARG A 276 5.91 35.76 19.91
N SER A 277 6.84 36.43 19.22
CA SER A 277 7.19 36.13 17.83
C SER A 277 7.92 34.77 17.65
N ARG A 278 8.56 34.27 18.71
CA ARG A 278 9.18 32.93 18.74
C ARG A 278 8.14 31.84 19.00
N GLU A 279 7.21 32.08 19.93
CA GLU A 279 6.10 31.18 20.23
C GLU A 279 5.11 31.07 19.07
N GLN A 280 4.74 32.19 18.45
CA GLN A 280 3.85 32.23 17.29
C GLN A 280 4.38 31.38 16.13
N ARG A 281 5.68 31.48 15.81
CA ARG A 281 6.32 30.65 14.77
C ARG A 281 6.38 29.17 15.13
N ARG A 282 6.46 28.83 16.42
CA ARG A 282 6.40 27.43 16.89
C ARG A 282 4.98 26.87 16.71
N GLN A 283 3.95 27.61 17.12
CA GLN A 283 2.55 27.25 16.92
C GLN A 283 2.18 27.15 15.44
N GLU A 284 2.67 28.06 14.60
CA GLU A 284 2.49 28.02 13.14
C GLU A 284 3.12 26.76 12.53
N ALA A 285 4.35 26.41 12.93
CA ALA A 285 5.00 25.19 12.47
C ALA A 285 4.28 23.91 12.94
N GLU A 286 3.78 23.89 14.17
CA GLU A 286 3.02 22.76 14.73
C GLU A 286 1.65 22.60 14.03
N LEU A 287 0.92 23.70 13.79
CA LEU A 287 -0.30 23.72 12.96
C LEU A 287 -0.03 23.28 11.52
N ARG A 288 1.09 23.70 10.93
CA ARG A 288 1.50 23.29 9.57
C ARG A 288 1.86 21.81 9.50
N ARG A 289 2.39 21.20 10.58
CA ARG A 289 2.57 19.74 10.68
C ARG A 289 1.24 18.99 10.81
N GLN A 290 0.27 19.53 11.55
CA GLN A 290 -1.05 18.92 11.71
C GLN A 290 -1.94 19.02 10.44
N LYS A 291 -1.73 20.05 9.61
CA LYS A 291 -2.48 20.25 8.35
C LYS A 291 -1.88 19.55 7.11
N LEU A 292 -0.80 18.79 7.25
CA LEU A 292 -0.27 17.99 6.14
C LEU A 292 -1.15 16.74 5.93
N PRO A 293 -1.62 16.48 4.70
CA PRO A 293 -2.34 15.25 4.40
C PRO A 293 -1.49 14.00 4.71
N ARG A 294 -2.11 13.01 5.36
CA ARG A 294 -1.49 11.72 5.67
C ARG A 294 -1.52 10.83 4.41
N GLY A 295 -0.80 11.24 3.36
CA GLY A 295 -0.88 10.66 2.02
C GLY A 295 0.48 10.37 1.39
N THR A 296 0.56 9.24 0.69
CA THR A 296 1.67 8.82 -0.19
C THR A 296 3.08 8.98 0.39
N VAL A 297 3.48 7.99 1.19
CA VAL A 297 4.88 7.53 1.20
C VAL A 297 5.17 6.87 -0.15
N SER A 298 5.48 7.68 -1.16
CA SER A 298 5.94 7.14 -2.44
C SER A 298 7.30 6.48 -2.21
N SER A 299 7.42 5.20 -2.53
CA SER A 299 8.74 4.62 -2.75
C SER A 299 9.43 5.41 -3.87
N GLY A 300 10.71 5.69 -3.70
CA GLY A 300 11.41 6.73 -4.44
C GLY A 300 12.91 6.60 -4.24
N ASP A 301 13.47 5.61 -4.91
CA ASP A 301 14.89 5.27 -4.84
C ASP A 301 15.83 6.41 -5.26
N ASN A 302 17.08 6.28 -4.80
CA ASN A 302 18.26 6.86 -5.43
C ASN A 302 18.25 8.37 -5.73
N CYS A 303 18.75 9.16 -4.77
CA CYS A 303 19.77 10.15 -5.17
C CYS A 303 20.85 10.39 -4.12
N ARG A 304 22.09 10.55 -4.60
CA ARG A 304 23.32 10.63 -3.78
C ARG A 304 23.70 12.09 -3.50
N ARG A 305 24.36 12.31 -2.36
CA ARG A 305 25.42 13.31 -2.12
C ARG A 305 25.33 14.66 -2.88
N ARG A 306 24.89 15.74 -2.20
CA ARG A 306 25.67 16.99 -1.93
C ARG A 306 24.76 18.07 -1.32
N GLY A 307 25.36 19.04 -0.61
CA GLY A 307 24.60 20.14 0.02
C GLY A 307 25.37 21.10 0.94
N ARG A 308 26.71 21.17 0.87
CA ARG A 308 27.48 22.16 1.65
C ARG A 308 27.57 23.50 0.89
N ARG A 309 26.95 24.52 1.50
CA ARG A 309 27.27 25.97 1.46
C ARG A 309 27.99 26.55 0.22
N SER A 310 27.22 27.34 -0.53
CA SER A 310 27.45 28.78 -0.78
C SER A 310 28.60 29.30 -1.66
N SER A 311 28.25 30.41 -2.32
CA SER A 311 29.06 31.55 -2.84
C SER A 311 29.77 31.46 -4.20
N SER A 312 29.28 32.35 -5.09
CA SER A 312 30.05 33.23 -6.00
C SER A 312 30.24 32.87 -7.48
N ALA A 313 29.91 33.88 -8.30
CA ALA A 313 30.57 34.34 -9.53
C ALA A 313 30.48 33.55 -10.86
N GLU A 314 29.51 33.99 -11.69
CA GLU A 314 29.72 34.50 -13.08
C GLU A 314 30.08 33.57 -14.26
N SER A 315 29.95 34.17 -15.47
CA SER A 315 30.24 33.67 -16.82
C SER A 315 29.38 32.48 -17.29
N LEU A 316 28.28 32.66 -18.04
CA LEU A 316 28.10 33.18 -19.42
C LEU A 316 28.43 32.17 -20.55
N GLN A 317 27.61 32.24 -21.61
CA GLN A 317 27.68 31.53 -22.90
C GLN A 317 27.28 30.03 -22.91
N SER A 318 26.70 29.46 -23.99
CA SER A 318 25.83 30.02 -25.06
C SER A 318 25.23 28.92 -25.97
N ARG A 319 23.94 29.05 -26.33
CA ARG A 319 23.29 28.68 -27.63
C ARG A 319 23.01 27.21 -28.08
N ARG A 320 21.87 27.11 -28.81
CA ARG A 320 21.40 26.07 -29.79
C ARG A 320 20.92 24.74 -29.19
N SER A 321 19.63 24.34 -29.22
CA SER A 321 18.35 24.77 -29.86
C SER A 321 17.97 24.15 -31.22
N ALA A 322 17.02 23.19 -31.20
CA ALA A 322 15.95 22.84 -32.19
C ALA A 322 15.07 21.73 -31.51
N GLN A 323 13.73 21.58 -31.60
CA GLN A 323 12.69 21.78 -32.65
C GLN A 323 12.76 20.75 -33.80
N SER A 324 11.68 20.15 -34.33
CA SER A 324 10.21 20.15 -34.06
C SER A 324 9.57 18.88 -34.73
N SER A 325 8.26 18.58 -34.87
CA SER A 325 6.97 19.30 -34.63
C SER A 325 5.76 18.34 -34.61
N GLY A 326 4.62 18.76 -34.03
CA GLY A 326 3.24 18.24 -34.25
C GLY A 326 2.87 16.84 -33.72
N SER A 327 1.60 16.40 -33.71
CA SER A 327 0.29 17.10 -33.63
C SER A 327 -0.87 16.07 -33.61
N GLU A 328 -1.82 16.25 -32.69
CA GLU A 328 -3.31 16.00 -32.70
C GLU A 328 -3.97 15.05 -33.75
N ALA A 329 -5.07 14.33 -33.50
CA ALA A 329 -6.15 14.49 -32.50
C ALA A 329 -6.96 13.18 -32.18
N ASP A 330 -8.11 13.36 -31.50
CA ASP A 330 -9.34 12.53 -31.46
C ASP A 330 -9.54 11.28 -30.54
N THR A 331 -10.31 11.53 -29.47
CA THR A 331 -11.65 10.94 -29.16
C THR A 331 -11.84 9.45 -28.76
N CYS A 332 -11.86 9.22 -27.43
CA CYS A 332 -13.02 8.82 -26.58
C CYS A 332 -14.11 7.80 -27.07
N PRO A 333 -14.80 7.07 -26.14
CA PRO A 333 -14.32 6.29 -24.99
C PRO A 333 -15.03 4.91 -24.83
N GLN A 334 -14.72 4.18 -23.74
CA GLN A 334 -15.28 2.85 -23.41
C GLN A 334 -16.82 2.75 -23.32
N ARG A 335 -17.37 1.56 -23.64
CA ARG A 335 -18.72 1.11 -23.21
C ARG A 335 -18.73 -0.37 -22.77
N ARG A 336 -19.27 -0.59 -21.55
CA ARG A 336 -20.31 -1.56 -21.10
C ARG A 336 -20.38 -2.99 -21.70
N ARG A 337 -20.87 -4.03 -20.99
CA ARG A 337 -21.14 -4.39 -19.56
C ARG A 337 -21.58 -5.88 -19.54
N GLY A 338 -21.25 -6.64 -18.49
CA GLY A 338 -21.75 -8.00 -18.21
C GLY A 338 -20.72 -8.74 -17.33
N LEU A 339 -21.00 -9.23 -16.11
CA LEU A 339 -22.05 -10.16 -15.63
C LEU A 339 -21.91 -11.58 -16.22
N GLY A 340 -21.76 -12.66 -15.44
CA GLY A 340 -21.48 -12.75 -13.99
C GLY A 340 -22.09 -13.98 -13.30
N GLY A 341 -21.35 -15.09 -13.21
CA GLY A 341 -21.73 -16.24 -12.37
C GLY A 341 -22.51 -17.37 -13.09
N PRO A 342 -22.86 -18.46 -12.38
CA PRO A 342 -21.89 -19.56 -12.26
C PRO A 342 -22.46 -20.98 -12.47
N SER A 343 -21.53 -21.94 -12.70
CA SER A 343 -21.59 -23.38 -12.40
C SER A 343 -22.92 -24.16 -12.51
N THR A 344 -23.01 -25.12 -13.44
CA THR A 344 -23.18 -26.56 -13.10
C THR A 344 -23.15 -27.51 -14.32
N ARG A 345 -22.58 -28.71 -14.10
CA ARG A 345 -22.81 -30.04 -14.73
C ARG A 345 -22.91 -30.24 -16.26
N SER A 346 -22.24 -31.30 -16.72
CA SER A 346 -22.21 -31.81 -18.10
C SER A 346 -23.29 -32.86 -18.43
N PRO A 347 -23.60 -33.05 -19.73
CA PRO A 347 -23.86 -34.35 -20.36
C PRO A 347 -22.73 -34.70 -21.38
N LEU A 348 -22.10 -35.89 -21.38
CA LEU A 348 -22.58 -37.23 -21.80
C LEU A 348 -22.72 -37.43 -23.33
N SER A 349 -21.69 -38.05 -23.95
CA SER A 349 -21.71 -38.91 -25.16
C SER A 349 -20.25 -39.30 -25.53
N ALA A 350 -19.90 -40.51 -25.99
CA ALA A 350 -20.66 -41.75 -26.20
C ALA A 350 -19.75 -43.01 -26.15
N SER A 351 -20.35 -44.19 -26.43
CA SER A 351 -19.74 -45.49 -26.75
C SER A 351 -18.82 -46.18 -25.72
N SER A 352 -19.43 -47.04 -24.89
CA SER A 352 -18.95 -48.41 -24.68
C SER A 352 -20.17 -49.33 -24.48
N CYS A 353 -20.07 -50.61 -24.85
CA CYS A 353 -21.20 -51.55 -24.84
C CYS A 353 -20.86 -52.84 -24.06
N ASN A 354 -21.90 -53.65 -23.83
CA ASN A 354 -22.00 -54.80 -22.90
C ASN A 354 -22.42 -54.41 -21.46
N SER A 355 -23.39 -55.08 -20.81
CA SER A 355 -24.39 -56.04 -21.32
C SER A 355 -25.51 -56.29 -20.28
N THR A 356 -26.72 -56.61 -20.78
CA THR A 356 -27.80 -57.36 -20.10
C THR A 356 -28.44 -56.89 -18.78
N SER A 357 -29.74 -56.58 -18.88
CA SER A 357 -30.87 -57.08 -18.07
C SER A 357 -31.50 -56.23 -16.93
N VAL A 358 -32.84 -56.10 -17.05
CA VAL A 358 -33.96 -56.00 -16.05
C VAL A 358 -33.84 -55.11 -14.78
N ALA A 359 -34.90 -54.42 -14.31
CA ALA A 359 -36.22 -54.02 -14.85
C ALA A 359 -36.91 -52.97 -13.91
N SER A 360 -38.10 -52.50 -14.31
CA SER A 360 -39.18 -51.89 -13.48
C SER A 360 -39.16 -50.38 -13.12
N HIS A 361 -40.01 -49.63 -13.84
CA HIS A 361 -40.66 -48.36 -13.46
C HIS A 361 -41.82 -48.59 -12.44
N PRO A 362 -42.44 -47.61 -11.73
CA PRO A 362 -43.02 -46.30 -12.18
C PRO A 362 -42.73 -45.11 -11.22
N ASN A 363 -43.36 -43.92 -11.24
CA ASN A 363 -43.88 -42.94 -12.26
C ASN A 363 -44.80 -41.94 -11.50
N ARG A 364 -44.98 -40.69 -12.00
CA ARG A 364 -45.76 -39.54 -11.44
C ARG A 364 -45.12 -38.85 -10.21
N GLY A 365 -45.29 -37.54 -9.99
CA GLY A 365 -45.90 -36.49 -10.83
C GLY A 365 -46.12 -35.14 -10.10
N CYS A 366 -46.54 -34.11 -10.86
CA CYS A 366 -47.06 -32.79 -10.42
C CYS A 366 -46.12 -31.68 -9.88
N LYS A 367 -45.83 -30.74 -10.80
CA LYS A 367 -45.81 -29.26 -10.68
C LYS A 367 -46.15 -28.61 -9.32
N GLN A 368 -45.40 -27.55 -8.97
CA GLN A 368 -45.99 -26.23 -8.66
C GLN A 368 -45.00 -25.07 -8.90
N HIS A 369 -45.50 -23.83 -9.03
CA HIS A 369 -44.71 -22.63 -9.27
C HIS A 369 -44.35 -21.92 -7.95
N GLY A 370 -43.11 -21.45 -7.83
CA GLY A 370 -42.70 -20.42 -6.87
C GLY A 370 -42.08 -19.22 -7.60
N LYS A 371 -42.42 -17.99 -7.21
CA LYS A 371 -41.69 -16.78 -7.57
C LYS A 371 -40.93 -16.32 -6.33
N GLU A 372 -39.60 -16.38 -6.36
CA GLU A 372 -38.76 -15.77 -5.34
C GLU A 372 -38.25 -14.40 -5.83
N ASN A 373 -38.39 -13.38 -4.97
CA ASN A 373 -38.01 -12.01 -5.31
C ASN A 373 -36.52 -11.82 -5.05
N LEU A 374 -35.76 -11.49 -6.09
CA LEU A 374 -34.34 -11.15 -5.95
C LEU A 374 -34.19 -9.72 -5.37
N GLY A 375 -34.43 -9.60 -4.06
CA GLY A 375 -34.31 -8.35 -3.32
C GLY A 375 -32.86 -7.88 -3.20
N THR A 376 -32.64 -6.57 -3.32
CA THR A 376 -31.33 -5.95 -3.13
C THR A 376 -30.89 -6.12 -1.67
N GLU A 377 -29.71 -6.73 -1.46
CA GLU A 377 -29.04 -6.79 -0.16
C GLU A 377 -28.97 -5.39 0.50
N PRO A 378 -29.55 -5.19 1.69
CA PRO A 378 -29.36 -3.97 2.44
C PRO A 378 -27.92 -3.94 2.99
N SER A 379 -27.19 -2.86 2.74
CA SER A 379 -25.89 -2.62 3.37
C SER A 379 -26.03 -2.68 4.89
N ALA A 380 -25.55 -3.76 5.52
CA ALA A 380 -25.66 -4.01 6.96
C ALA A 380 -25.27 -2.76 7.75
N THR A 381 -26.15 -2.34 8.65
CA THR A 381 -25.92 -1.11 9.43
C THR A 381 -24.83 -1.34 10.46
N LEU A 382 -24.08 -0.31 10.85
CA LEU A 382 -23.01 -0.45 11.86
C LEU A 382 -23.53 -1.10 13.16
N SER A 383 -24.72 -0.71 13.61
CA SER A 383 -25.39 -1.30 14.77
C SER A 383 -25.66 -2.81 14.65
N GLU A 384 -25.92 -3.30 13.45
CA GLU A 384 -26.12 -4.73 13.17
C GLU A 384 -24.80 -5.50 13.19
N ILE A 385 -23.74 -4.89 12.65
CA ILE A 385 -22.37 -5.44 12.71
C ILE A 385 -21.90 -5.51 14.16
N ASP A 386 -22.10 -4.45 14.94
CA ASP A 386 -21.76 -4.40 16.37
C ASP A 386 -22.56 -5.41 17.20
N ALA A 387 -23.87 -5.54 16.98
CA ALA A 387 -24.70 -6.54 17.66
C ALA A 387 -24.26 -7.97 17.31
N ARG A 388 -23.91 -8.23 16.05
CA ARG A 388 -23.43 -9.53 15.58
C ARG A 388 -22.03 -9.87 16.12
N LEU A 389 -21.17 -8.86 16.33
CA LEU A 389 -19.90 -9.01 17.03
C LEU A 389 -20.10 -9.32 18.52
N GLN A 390 -20.99 -8.60 19.21
CA GLN A 390 -21.33 -8.90 20.62
C GLN A 390 -21.88 -10.32 20.79
N ALA A 391 -22.78 -10.77 19.91
CA ALA A 391 -23.30 -12.14 19.95
C ALA A 391 -22.19 -13.21 19.78
N LEU A 392 -21.25 -12.99 18.86
CA LEU A 392 -20.06 -13.83 18.69
C LEU A 392 -19.18 -13.84 19.94
N GLN A 393 -18.98 -12.69 20.57
CA GLN A 393 -18.12 -12.54 21.75
C GLN A 393 -18.75 -13.19 22.99
N ALA A 394 -20.08 -13.14 23.14
CA ALA A 394 -20.83 -13.89 24.14
C ALA A 394 -20.77 -15.41 23.91
N TYR A 395 -20.84 -15.87 22.66
CA TYR A 395 -20.70 -17.29 22.31
C TYR A 395 -19.28 -17.81 22.64
N ILE A 396 -18.23 -17.04 22.32
CA ILE A 396 -16.86 -17.40 22.69
C ILE A 396 -16.68 -17.43 24.22
N SER A 397 -17.31 -16.50 24.95
CA SER A 397 -17.24 -16.45 26.42
C SER A 397 -17.95 -17.63 27.10
N THR A 398 -19.04 -18.14 26.51
CA THR A 398 -19.79 -19.30 27.02
C THR A 398 -19.12 -20.63 26.66
N LEU A 399 -18.41 -20.73 25.54
CA LEU A 399 -17.50 -21.86 25.28
C LEU A 399 -16.29 -21.85 26.23
N GLY A 400 -15.72 -20.68 26.51
CA GLY A 400 -14.56 -20.50 27.38
C GLY A 400 -14.83 -20.70 28.88
N THR A 401 -16.06 -21.03 29.28
CA THR A 401 -16.45 -21.32 30.67
C THR A 401 -16.88 -22.79 30.89
N HIS A 402 -16.66 -23.66 29.91
CA HIS A 402 -16.91 -25.11 29.98
C HIS A 402 -15.64 -25.97 29.83
N MET A 403 -14.47 -25.35 30.10
CA MET A 403 -13.13 -25.95 30.21
C MET A 403 -12.48 -25.52 31.52
#